data_AF-A0A1S2YTH3-F1
#
_entry.id   AF-A0A1S2YTH3-F1
#
_cell.length_a   1.000
_cell.length_b   1.000
_cell.length_c   1.000
_cell.angle_alpha   90.00
_cell.angle_beta   90.00
_cell.angle_gamma   90.00
#
_symmetry.space_group_name_H-M   'P 1'
#
loop_
_entity.id
_entity.type
_entity.pdbx_description
1 polymer ?
#
loop_
_entity_poly.entity_id
_entity_poly.type
_entity_poly.pdbx_seq_one_letter_code
_entity_poly.pdbx_strand_id
1 'polypeptide(L)'
;MKTLLNPELILSPTNSIFPIKTRNSTHFDPRAFLKLRFDDRHHWIGRRKLSTTVKALLDSTTVEQFGIPEFDVRNPSLSSSYRSSALAMPNQTVLDAQTRVCTGPTQTRPLDEQQAFKVFDTILRSARGEIKGEEEVSKAQMGAFFAAMTIRANAFPEATQWSEGEMRAMKTFWPLLVRVLPPDVVFVADPEGMMMGLGSSIGPQFVGNGTSEMRLVGALREVLAGGHLGFEEVQGVLKEVLPFQEEGEKPHGASEALLAAFLIGQRMNRETDRELKAYCLAFDEEIGPPPIADVKSLTHYGEPYDGNTRFFRSTLFVAAVRACYGESCLLHGVDWMAPKGGITEEQMLKFMGANTALSPFKAKKLLEDDEVGFAYVSQREARPSLYSLIRIREHIKKRPPLATTEKVQQYIKASGKESIVAGFYHGGYEESLLMLMKRRGVHSGLVVKGEEGALSMTTRLRSVSMTRGLPVNYCSGFRSLDIASTSEHGGVTRKGFSLEVNAGDYGFQPTDTPRTDRSVSKNIELGLAALCGEKGPAYDRIVLNAGMVDHLLGAEGAEDVSAALDRAREAIDSGNALKRLLNYIKLSHEVS
;
A
#
# COMPACT_ATOMS: atom_id res chain seq x y z
N MET A 1 27.01 -43.40 27.94
CA MET A 1 26.87 -44.73 28.59
C MET A 1 25.53 -44.74 29.31
N LYS A 2 24.62 -45.72 29.18
CA LYS A 2 24.48 -46.93 28.35
C LYS A 2 22.96 -47.03 28.05
N THR A 3 22.50 -47.13 26.79
CA THR A 3 22.09 -48.38 26.09
C THR A 3 21.23 -49.31 26.98
N LEU A 4 20.03 -49.76 26.62
CA LEU A 4 19.56 -50.51 25.43
C LEU A 4 18.00 -50.32 25.33
N LEU A 5 17.23 -50.69 24.29
CA LEU A 5 17.43 -51.36 22.98
C LEU A 5 16.26 -50.96 22.03
N ASN A 6 16.20 -51.53 20.82
CA ASN A 6 15.03 -51.59 19.91
C ASN A 6 14.70 -53.08 19.66
N PRO A 7 13.53 -53.47 19.11
CA PRO A 7 13.59 -54.00 17.73
C PRO A 7 12.35 -53.74 16.85
N GLU A 8 12.54 -53.94 15.55
CA GLU A 8 11.53 -53.87 14.48
C GLU A 8 10.62 -55.11 14.42
N LEU A 9 9.51 -55.01 13.69
CA LEU A 9 8.84 -56.17 13.07
C LEU A 9 8.14 -55.77 11.75
N ILE A 10 8.17 -56.67 10.76
CA ILE A 10 7.90 -56.40 9.34
C ILE A 10 7.11 -57.59 8.72
N LEU A 11 6.07 -57.26 7.92
CA LEU A 11 5.37 -58.04 6.84
C LEU A 11 4.36 -59.19 7.12
N SER A 12 3.08 -58.91 6.73
CA SER A 12 2.24 -59.68 5.75
C SER A 12 1.61 -61.06 6.11
N PRO A 13 0.77 -61.69 5.24
CA PRO A 13 -0.09 -61.24 4.10
C PRO A 13 -1.57 -61.78 4.12
N THR A 14 -2.45 -61.35 3.18
CA THR A 14 -3.35 -62.29 2.41
C THR A 14 -3.94 -61.70 1.11
N ASN A 15 -4.05 -62.57 0.10
CA ASN A 15 -4.32 -62.37 -1.33
C ASN A 15 -5.77 -62.04 -1.78
N SER A 16 -5.90 -61.42 -2.98
CA SER A 16 -6.75 -61.89 -4.12
C SER A 16 -6.39 -61.11 -5.41
N ILE A 17 -5.57 -61.63 -6.33
CA ILE A 17 -5.91 -62.43 -7.53
C ILE A 17 -6.64 -61.65 -8.67
N PHE A 18 -5.97 -61.67 -9.83
CA PHE A 18 -6.22 -61.10 -11.17
C PHE A 18 -7.36 -61.84 -11.95
N PRO A 19 -7.95 -61.30 -13.07
CA PRO A 19 -7.21 -61.10 -14.33
C PRO A 19 -7.60 -59.98 -15.32
N ILE A 20 -6.63 -59.71 -16.19
CA ILE A 20 -6.64 -58.85 -17.37
C ILE A 20 -7.37 -59.52 -18.55
N LYS A 21 -8.05 -58.73 -19.40
CA LYS A 21 -8.26 -59.07 -20.82
C LYS A 21 -8.07 -57.84 -21.72
N THR A 22 -7.37 -58.05 -22.83
CA THR A 22 -6.99 -57.06 -23.83
C THR A 22 -7.88 -57.12 -25.08
N ARG A 23 -7.95 -55.99 -25.81
CA ARG A 23 -8.27 -55.74 -27.25
C ARG A 23 -9.08 -54.42 -27.35
N ASN A 24 -8.94 -53.56 -28.37
CA ASN A 24 -8.09 -53.60 -29.56
C ASN A 24 -7.77 -52.17 -30.04
N SER A 25 -6.74 -52.03 -30.89
CA SER A 25 -6.34 -50.77 -31.53
C SER A 25 -7.22 -50.37 -32.73
N THR A 26 -7.46 -49.08 -32.91
CA THR A 26 -7.65 -48.48 -34.25
C THR A 26 -6.87 -47.17 -34.40
N HIS A 27 -6.26 -47.04 -35.57
CA HIS A 27 -5.30 -46.05 -36.02
C HIS A 27 -5.61 -44.57 -35.73
N PHE A 28 -4.55 -43.81 -35.46
CA PHE A 28 -4.48 -42.37 -35.67
C PHE A 28 -3.59 -42.09 -36.90
N ASP A 29 -4.13 -41.38 -37.90
CA ASP A 29 -3.39 -40.78 -39.01
C ASP A 29 -4.14 -39.51 -39.44
N PRO A 30 -3.44 -38.36 -39.53
CA PRO A 30 -3.86 -37.33 -40.47
C PRO A 30 -2.69 -36.81 -41.31
N ARG A 31 -2.61 -37.27 -42.57
CA ARG A 31 -1.87 -36.59 -43.64
C ARG A 31 -2.77 -35.71 -44.51
N ALA A 32 -2.33 -34.46 -44.69
CA ALA A 32 -2.73 -33.52 -45.75
C ALA A 32 -4.21 -33.05 -45.70
N PHE A 33 -4.64 -31.92 -46.26
CA PHE A 33 -4.05 -30.89 -47.14
C PHE A 33 -4.35 -29.49 -46.51
N LEU A 34 -3.70 -28.36 -46.82
CA LEU A 34 -3.47 -27.73 -48.12
C LEU A 34 -2.28 -26.75 -48.04
N LYS A 35 -1.43 -26.74 -49.08
CA LYS A 35 -0.52 -25.62 -49.35
C LYS A 35 -1.20 -24.65 -50.30
N LEU A 36 -1.20 -23.36 -49.99
CA LEU A 36 -1.33 -22.30 -51.00
C LEU A 36 -0.07 -21.45 -50.98
N ARG A 37 0.53 -21.30 -52.17
CA ARG A 37 1.72 -20.47 -52.39
C ARG A 37 1.29 -19.00 -52.40
N PHE A 38 2.15 -18.13 -51.86
CA PHE A 38 2.34 -16.81 -52.45
C PHE A 38 3.80 -16.65 -52.87
N ASP A 39 3.98 -15.99 -54.01
CA ASP A 39 5.22 -15.98 -54.77
C ASP A 39 6.20 -14.92 -54.23
N ASP A 40 7.50 -15.23 -54.27
CA ASP A 40 8.54 -14.41 -53.64
C ASP A 40 9.23 -13.57 -54.72
N ARG A 41 9.11 -12.23 -54.64
CA ARG A 41 9.98 -11.30 -55.37
C ARG A 41 10.42 -10.16 -54.49
N HIS A 42 11.70 -10.19 -54.18
CA HIS A 42 12.43 -9.21 -53.38
C HIS A 42 12.25 -7.76 -53.86
N HIS A 43 12.19 -6.83 -52.90
CA HIS A 43 13.21 -5.77 -52.84
C HIS A 43 13.50 -5.36 -51.39
N TRP A 44 14.78 -5.40 -51.03
CA TRP A 44 15.30 -4.95 -49.74
C TRP A 44 15.50 -3.43 -49.74
N ILE A 45 14.73 -2.69 -48.93
CA ILE A 45 15.14 -1.34 -48.46
C ILE A 45 14.77 -1.13 -46.99
N GLY A 46 15.81 -0.96 -46.15
CA GLY A 46 15.79 -0.08 -44.98
C GLY A 46 14.84 -0.39 -43.80
N ARG A 47 15.36 -1.05 -42.75
CA ARG A 47 14.82 -0.88 -41.38
C ARG A 47 14.83 0.61 -41.01
N ARG A 48 13.66 1.24 -40.87
CA ARG A 48 13.50 2.51 -40.12
C ARG A 48 12.41 2.36 -39.07
N LYS A 49 12.67 2.94 -37.90
CA LYS A 49 11.78 2.94 -36.73
C LYS A 49 10.45 3.61 -37.10
N LEU A 50 9.32 2.93 -36.92
CA LEU A 50 8.03 3.61 -36.79
C LEU A 50 7.84 4.00 -35.32
N SER A 51 7.87 5.30 -35.04
CA SER A 51 7.78 5.87 -33.70
C SER A 51 6.34 6.22 -33.32
N THR A 52 5.91 5.76 -32.15
CA THR A 52 5.03 6.43 -31.15
C THR A 52 3.68 7.07 -31.52
N THR A 53 3.35 7.37 -32.77
CA THR A 53 2.16 8.19 -33.12
C THR A 53 0.86 7.39 -33.25
N VAL A 54 0.92 6.07 -33.43
CA VAL A 54 -0.28 5.21 -33.60
C VAL A 54 -0.93 4.83 -32.26
N LYS A 55 -0.26 5.04 -31.12
CA LYS A 55 -0.80 4.64 -29.81
C LYS A 55 -1.76 5.67 -29.20
N ALA A 56 -1.65 6.95 -29.58
CA ALA A 56 -2.47 8.03 -29.02
C ALA A 56 -3.94 8.01 -29.50
N LEU A 57 -4.22 7.54 -30.73
CA LEU A 57 -5.59 7.52 -31.28
C LEU A 57 -6.53 6.50 -30.60
N LEU A 58 -5.98 5.49 -29.95
CA LEU A 58 -6.75 4.49 -29.18
C LEU A 58 -7.08 4.97 -27.76
N ASP A 59 -6.33 5.96 -27.24
CA ASP A 59 -6.57 6.55 -25.91
C ASP A 59 -7.72 7.59 -25.97
N SER A 60 -7.93 8.32 -27.08
CA SER A 60 -9.03 9.32 -27.18
C SER A 60 -10.38 8.69 -27.51
N THR A 61 -10.42 7.72 -28.43
CA THR A 61 -11.68 7.11 -28.91
C THR A 61 -12.49 6.38 -27.84
N THR A 62 -11.84 5.87 -26.78
CA THR A 62 -12.55 5.32 -25.62
C THR A 62 -13.08 6.39 -24.67
N VAL A 63 -12.41 7.54 -24.54
CA VAL A 63 -12.85 8.66 -23.70
C VAL A 63 -14.05 9.38 -24.32
N GLU A 64 -14.02 9.60 -25.64
CA GLU A 64 -15.14 10.15 -26.42
C GLU A 64 -16.41 9.27 -26.31
N GLN A 65 -16.27 7.95 -26.35
CA GLN A 65 -17.40 7.01 -26.30
C GLN A 65 -18.21 7.08 -25.00
N PHE A 66 -17.60 7.50 -23.89
CA PHE A 66 -18.25 7.64 -22.59
C PHE A 66 -18.64 9.09 -22.23
N GLY A 67 -18.51 10.04 -23.17
CA GLY A 67 -18.91 11.43 -22.96
C GLY A 67 -18.08 12.20 -21.93
N ILE A 68 -16.86 11.73 -21.64
CA ILE A 68 -15.92 12.41 -20.76
C ILE A 68 -15.29 13.57 -21.57
N PRO A 69 -15.32 14.84 -21.09
CA PRO A 69 -14.77 15.95 -21.86
C PRO A 69 -13.25 15.81 -22.06
N GLU A 70 -12.76 16.13 -23.26
CA GLU A 70 -11.32 16.28 -23.51
C GLU A 70 -10.78 17.48 -22.71
N PHE A 71 -10.03 17.20 -21.65
CA PHE A 71 -9.22 18.18 -20.93
C PHE A 71 -7.76 18.07 -21.37
N ASP A 72 -7.14 19.21 -21.67
CA ASP A 72 -5.80 19.31 -22.25
C ASP A 72 -4.70 18.97 -21.22
N VAL A 73 -4.48 17.66 -21.01
CA VAL A 73 -3.56 17.12 -20.00
C VAL A 73 -2.60 16.11 -20.65
N ARG A 74 -1.29 16.37 -20.51
CA ARG A 74 -0.17 15.49 -20.91
C ARG A 74 -0.48 14.02 -20.62
N ASN A 75 -0.51 13.15 -21.65
CA ASN A 75 -0.84 11.71 -21.54
C ASN A 75 -0.17 11.05 -20.31
N PRO A 76 -0.92 10.81 -19.22
CA PRO A 76 -0.40 10.28 -17.98
C PRO A 76 -0.78 8.80 -17.82
N SER A 77 -0.89 8.07 -18.95
CA SER A 77 -1.42 6.70 -18.99
C SER A 77 -0.69 5.70 -18.08
N LEU A 78 0.55 5.99 -17.67
CA LEU A 78 1.32 5.18 -16.72
C LEU A 78 1.38 5.85 -15.34
N SER A 79 1.10 5.10 -14.29
CA SER A 79 1.06 5.59 -12.90
C SER A 79 2.33 6.33 -12.42
N SER A 80 3.52 5.95 -12.90
CA SER A 80 4.77 6.65 -12.57
C SER A 80 4.86 8.08 -13.14
N SER A 81 4.02 8.45 -14.12
CA SER A 81 3.97 9.81 -14.66
C SER A 81 3.34 10.83 -13.70
N TYR A 82 2.59 10.37 -12.69
CA TYR A 82 2.06 11.21 -11.61
C TYR A 82 3.10 11.54 -10.53
N ARG A 83 4.31 10.96 -10.58
CA ARG A 83 5.42 11.39 -9.75
C ARG A 83 5.83 12.80 -10.17
N SER A 84 5.78 13.76 -9.24
CA SER A 84 6.27 15.12 -9.52
C SER A 84 7.72 15.11 -9.98
N SER A 85 8.01 15.79 -11.10
CA SER A 85 9.36 15.96 -11.63
C SER A 85 10.24 16.90 -10.79
N ALA A 86 9.65 17.63 -9.84
CA ALA A 86 10.41 18.46 -8.89
C ALA A 86 11.08 17.62 -7.79
N LEU A 87 10.63 16.38 -7.57
CA LEU A 87 11.22 15.50 -6.56
C LEU A 87 12.55 14.94 -7.06
N ALA A 88 13.65 15.25 -6.37
CA ALA A 88 14.96 14.67 -6.65
C ALA A 88 14.92 13.13 -6.53
N MET A 89 15.50 12.43 -7.50
CA MET A 89 15.62 10.97 -7.47
C MET A 89 16.58 10.53 -6.33
N PRO A 90 16.32 9.40 -5.67
CA PRO A 90 17.27 8.81 -4.72
C PRO A 90 18.42 8.10 -5.46
N ASN A 91 19.63 8.12 -4.87
CA ASN A 91 20.77 7.36 -5.38
C ASN A 91 20.42 5.86 -5.44
N GLN A 92 20.48 5.27 -6.63
CA GLN A 92 20.02 3.89 -6.86
C GLN A 92 20.86 2.85 -6.12
N THR A 93 22.17 3.06 -5.94
CA THR A 93 23.05 2.12 -5.23
C THR A 93 22.66 2.00 -3.76
N VAL A 94 22.38 3.14 -3.10
CA VAL A 94 21.92 3.14 -1.71
C VAL A 94 20.46 2.65 -1.62
N LEU A 95 19.61 2.95 -2.60
CA LEU A 95 18.22 2.47 -2.67
C LEU A 95 18.11 0.94 -2.77
N ASP A 96 18.99 0.31 -3.54
CA ASP A 96 19.08 -1.15 -3.65
C ASP A 96 19.59 -1.79 -2.35
N ALA A 97 20.52 -1.12 -1.66
CA ALA A 97 20.98 -1.55 -0.34
C ALA A 97 19.86 -1.45 0.72
N GLN A 98 19.17 -0.31 0.81
CA GLN A 98 18.00 -0.10 1.68
C GLN A 98 16.90 -1.15 1.40
N THR A 99 16.74 -1.57 0.14
CA THR A 99 15.81 -2.66 -0.24
C THR A 99 16.14 -3.99 0.47
N ARG A 100 17.40 -4.21 0.86
CA ARG A 100 17.87 -5.43 1.55
C ARG A 100 18.03 -5.30 3.06
N VAL A 101 18.50 -4.15 3.56
CA VAL A 101 18.88 -3.99 4.98
C VAL A 101 17.85 -3.26 5.84
N CYS A 102 17.03 -2.37 5.27
CA CYS A 102 16.00 -1.62 6.01
C CYS A 102 14.71 -2.47 6.17
N THR A 103 14.83 -3.62 6.82
CA THR A 103 13.71 -4.56 7.07
C THR A 103 13.77 -5.11 8.48
N GLY A 104 12.66 -5.72 8.94
CA GLY A 104 12.58 -6.25 10.30
C GLY A 104 13.51 -7.44 10.56
N PRO A 105 13.63 -7.88 11.83
CA PRO A 105 14.65 -8.81 12.35
C PRO A 105 14.65 -10.22 11.74
N THR A 106 13.68 -10.56 10.88
CA THR A 106 13.55 -11.86 10.24
C THR A 106 13.59 -11.81 8.70
N GLN A 107 13.65 -10.61 8.11
CA GLN A 107 13.57 -10.40 6.64
C GLN A 107 14.81 -9.72 6.06
N THR A 108 15.68 -9.18 6.92
CA THR A 108 16.91 -8.51 6.51
C THR A 108 17.88 -9.46 5.85
N ARG A 109 18.45 -8.99 4.74
CA ARG A 109 19.45 -9.70 3.95
C ARG A 109 20.73 -8.87 3.95
N PRO A 110 21.72 -9.20 4.79
CA PRO A 110 23.00 -8.51 4.83
C PRO A 110 23.61 -8.29 3.44
N LEU A 111 24.33 -7.19 3.24
CA LEU A 111 25.09 -6.97 2.01
C LEU A 111 26.29 -7.93 1.95
N ASP A 112 26.68 -8.35 0.76
CA ASP A 112 28.03 -8.93 0.57
C ASP A 112 29.10 -7.83 0.55
N GLU A 113 30.37 -8.22 0.54
CA GLU A 113 31.49 -7.28 0.61
C GLU A 113 31.51 -6.30 -0.56
N GLN A 114 31.28 -6.78 -1.79
CA GLN A 114 31.29 -5.92 -2.98
C GLN A 114 30.17 -4.88 -2.91
N GLN A 115 28.97 -5.28 -2.46
CA GLN A 115 27.86 -4.37 -2.24
C GLN A 115 28.15 -3.37 -1.13
N ALA A 116 28.66 -3.82 0.01
CA ALA A 116 28.97 -2.97 1.15
C ALA A 116 30.02 -1.92 0.78
N PHE A 117 31.15 -2.32 0.20
CA PHE A 117 32.19 -1.39 -0.26
C PHE A 117 31.64 -0.38 -1.28
N LYS A 118 30.83 -0.81 -2.25
CA LYS A 118 30.21 0.09 -3.23
C LYS A 118 29.29 1.13 -2.56
N VAL A 119 28.48 0.71 -1.59
CA VAL A 119 27.56 1.59 -0.86
C VAL A 119 28.32 2.62 -0.02
N PHE A 120 29.30 2.18 0.77
CA PHE A 120 30.09 3.09 1.61
C PHE A 120 30.98 4.04 0.80
N ASP A 121 31.56 3.62 -0.33
CA ASP A 121 32.25 4.50 -1.27
C ASP A 121 31.29 5.56 -1.84
N THR A 122 30.10 5.16 -2.30
CA THR A 122 29.08 6.07 -2.83
C THR A 122 28.68 7.12 -1.78
N ILE A 123 28.44 6.71 -0.53
CA ILE A 123 28.13 7.62 0.58
C ILE A 123 29.31 8.57 0.87
N LEU A 124 30.54 8.06 0.93
CA LEU A 124 31.74 8.87 1.23
C LEU A 124 31.98 9.95 0.15
N ARG A 125 31.89 9.57 -1.12
CA ARG A 125 32.07 10.46 -2.26
C ARG A 125 30.96 11.51 -2.34
N SER A 126 29.72 11.12 -2.05
CA SER A 126 28.59 12.05 -1.91
C SER A 126 28.82 13.06 -0.77
N ALA A 127 29.22 12.60 0.41
CA ALA A 127 29.48 13.48 1.57
C ALA A 127 30.65 14.45 1.37
N ARG A 128 31.57 14.16 0.43
CA ARG A 128 32.64 15.07 -0.01
C ARG A 128 32.23 16.02 -1.15
N GLY A 129 31.01 15.90 -1.67
CA GLY A 129 30.56 16.66 -2.85
C GLY A 129 31.22 16.24 -4.17
N GLU A 130 31.83 15.05 -4.23
CA GLU A 130 32.41 14.46 -5.45
C GLU A 130 31.34 13.93 -6.42
N ILE A 131 30.12 13.68 -5.91
CA ILE A 131 28.94 13.26 -6.65
C ILE A 131 27.85 14.32 -6.44
N LYS A 132 27.08 14.65 -7.48
CA LYS A 132 26.08 15.73 -7.47
C LYS A 132 24.85 15.36 -8.30
N GLY A 133 23.70 15.96 -7.98
CA GLY A 133 22.46 15.77 -8.74
C GLY A 133 21.82 14.41 -8.45
N GLU A 134 21.30 13.72 -9.47
CA GLU A 134 20.56 12.45 -9.31
C GLU A 134 21.42 11.28 -8.78
N GLU A 135 22.74 11.39 -8.83
CA GLU A 135 23.66 10.43 -8.22
C GLU A 135 23.99 10.74 -6.75
N GLU A 136 23.60 11.91 -6.23
CA GLU A 136 23.89 12.29 -4.85
C GLU A 136 23.06 11.47 -3.85
N VAL A 137 23.69 11.01 -2.76
CA VAL A 137 23.01 10.30 -1.68
C VAL A 137 22.39 11.33 -0.75
N SER A 138 21.06 11.34 -0.63
CA SER A 138 20.37 12.31 0.23
C SER A 138 20.60 12.06 1.72
N LYS A 139 20.40 13.11 2.53
CA LYS A 139 20.36 13.01 4.00
C LYS A 139 19.36 11.95 4.46
N ALA A 140 18.16 11.91 3.85
CA ALA A 140 17.16 10.87 4.13
C ALA A 140 17.66 9.44 3.82
N GLN A 141 18.40 9.24 2.72
CA GLN A 141 19.01 7.94 2.41
C GLN A 141 20.07 7.55 3.43
N MET A 142 20.96 8.47 3.81
CA MET A 142 21.98 8.23 4.83
C MET A 142 21.35 7.87 6.18
N GLY A 143 20.38 8.64 6.66
CA GLY A 143 19.67 8.38 7.92
C GLY A 143 18.98 7.02 7.94
N ALA A 144 18.22 6.68 6.89
CA ALA A 144 17.57 5.38 6.76
C ALA A 144 18.56 4.20 6.68
N PHE A 145 19.68 4.36 5.96
CA PHE A 145 20.70 3.32 5.83
C PHE A 145 21.46 3.11 7.14
N PHE A 146 21.95 4.18 7.77
CA PHE A 146 22.70 4.09 9.02
C PHE A 146 21.83 3.63 10.18
N ALA A 147 20.57 4.07 10.29
CA ALA A 147 19.65 3.55 11.31
C ALA A 147 19.49 2.02 11.19
N ALA A 148 19.41 1.52 9.95
CA ALA A 148 19.35 0.08 9.70
C ALA A 148 20.65 -0.64 10.09
N MET A 149 21.82 -0.06 9.82
CA MET A 149 23.09 -0.61 10.29
C MET A 149 23.16 -0.64 11.83
N THR A 150 22.82 0.47 12.49
CA THR A 150 22.87 0.63 13.95
C THR A 150 21.97 -0.37 14.66
N ILE A 151 20.69 -0.45 14.30
CA ILE A 151 19.72 -1.37 14.90
C ILE A 151 20.14 -2.84 14.66
N ARG A 152 20.68 -3.14 13.48
CA ARG A 152 21.15 -4.50 13.16
C ARG A 152 22.35 -4.92 14.01
N ALA A 153 23.24 -4.01 14.38
CA ALA A 153 24.35 -4.32 15.27
C ALA A 153 23.89 -4.50 16.72
N ASN A 154 22.97 -3.65 17.19
CA ASN A 154 22.52 -3.62 18.59
C ASN A 154 21.54 -4.74 18.96
N ALA A 155 20.49 -4.95 18.15
CA ALA A 155 19.27 -5.61 18.61
C ALA A 155 18.82 -6.81 17.77
N PHE A 156 19.36 -7.00 16.56
CA PHE A 156 18.89 -8.07 15.67
C PHE A 156 19.55 -9.42 15.95
N PRO A 157 18.86 -10.55 15.66
CA PRO A 157 19.46 -11.88 15.71
C PRO A 157 20.62 -12.04 14.72
N GLU A 158 21.64 -12.83 15.09
CA GLU A 158 22.89 -13.08 14.34
C GLU A 158 22.71 -13.17 12.81
N ALA A 159 21.76 -13.99 12.33
CA ALA A 159 21.47 -14.19 10.91
C ALA A 159 21.07 -12.92 10.13
N THR A 160 20.76 -11.82 10.83
CA THR A 160 20.38 -10.51 10.26
C THR A 160 21.23 -9.34 10.77
N GLN A 161 22.23 -9.61 11.62
CA GLN A 161 23.30 -8.67 11.98
C GLN A 161 24.22 -8.40 10.77
N TRP A 162 25.34 -7.70 10.96
CA TRP A 162 26.25 -7.37 9.87
C TRP A 162 26.96 -8.61 9.32
N SER A 163 27.12 -8.68 8.00
CA SER A 163 28.01 -9.66 7.37
C SER A 163 29.48 -9.32 7.62
N GLU A 164 30.37 -10.29 7.40
CA GLU A 164 31.82 -9.99 7.36
C GLU A 164 32.18 -8.89 6.36
N GLY A 165 31.49 -8.84 5.22
CA GLY A 165 31.71 -7.82 4.19
C GLY A 165 31.31 -6.43 4.67
N GLU A 166 30.19 -6.32 5.38
CA GLU A 166 29.74 -5.08 6.03
C GLU A 166 30.69 -4.65 7.14
N MET A 167 31.18 -5.59 7.98
CA MET A 167 32.21 -5.32 9.00
C MET A 167 33.53 -4.82 8.39
N ARG A 168 34.03 -5.49 7.34
CA ARG A 168 35.27 -5.10 6.62
C ARG A 168 35.12 -3.72 5.96
N ALA A 169 33.97 -3.45 5.33
CA ALA A 169 33.68 -2.16 4.74
C ALA A 169 33.60 -1.06 5.81
N MET A 170 32.85 -1.26 6.89
CA MET A 170 32.70 -0.28 7.96
C MET A 170 34.07 0.08 8.58
N LYS A 171 34.91 -0.92 8.88
CA LYS A 171 36.27 -0.71 9.38
C LYS A 171 37.15 0.13 8.43
N THR A 172 36.90 0.03 7.12
CA THR A 172 37.66 0.73 6.08
C THR A 172 37.17 2.17 5.89
N PHE A 173 35.86 2.38 5.84
CA PHE A 173 35.26 3.67 5.48
C PHE A 173 34.95 4.56 6.68
N TRP A 174 34.62 4.02 7.87
CA TRP A 174 34.23 4.83 9.02
C TRP A 174 35.24 5.92 9.41
N PRO A 175 36.57 5.68 9.46
CA PRO A 175 37.56 6.71 9.80
C PRO A 175 37.59 7.90 8.82
N LEU A 176 37.07 7.70 7.60
CA LEU A 176 36.93 8.73 6.56
C LEU A 176 35.54 9.38 6.64
N LEU A 177 34.48 8.59 6.80
CA LEU A 177 33.10 9.02 6.89
C LEU A 177 32.85 9.95 8.08
N VAL A 178 33.33 9.61 9.28
CA VAL A 178 33.14 10.41 10.51
C VAL A 178 33.73 11.83 10.42
N ARG A 179 34.60 12.09 9.43
CA ARG A 179 35.22 13.41 9.18
C ARG A 179 34.45 14.29 8.20
N VAL A 180 33.51 13.72 7.43
CA VAL A 180 32.77 14.40 6.35
C VAL A 180 31.25 14.28 6.48
N LEU A 181 30.76 13.30 7.23
CA LEU A 181 29.34 13.15 7.50
C LEU A 181 28.83 14.26 8.44
N PRO A 182 27.63 14.82 8.19
CA PRO A 182 26.95 15.71 9.13
C PRO A 182 26.77 15.09 10.54
N PRO A 183 26.80 15.88 11.64
CA PRO A 183 26.77 15.37 13.01
C PRO A 183 25.54 14.52 13.37
N ASP A 184 24.39 14.85 12.79
CA ASP A 184 23.13 14.11 12.90
C ASP A 184 23.21 12.72 12.23
N VAL A 185 23.86 12.61 11.08
CA VAL A 185 24.14 11.31 10.43
C VAL A 185 25.15 10.50 11.23
N VAL A 186 26.19 11.14 11.79
CA VAL A 186 27.15 10.47 12.68
C VAL A 186 26.47 9.93 13.94
N PHE A 187 25.55 10.70 14.54
CA PHE A 187 24.72 10.24 15.66
C PHE A 187 23.87 9.03 15.30
N VAL A 188 23.18 9.03 14.15
CA VAL A 188 22.36 7.88 13.72
C VAL A 188 23.21 6.62 13.51
N ALA A 189 24.46 6.78 13.05
CA ALA A 189 25.38 5.67 12.76
C ALA A 189 26.10 5.11 13.99
N ASP A 190 26.43 5.93 14.98
CA ASP A 190 27.12 5.52 16.22
C ASP A 190 26.65 6.36 17.42
N PRO A 191 25.40 6.15 17.90
CA PRO A 191 24.76 7.02 18.90
C PRO A 191 25.48 7.03 20.26
N GLU A 192 26.17 5.94 20.58
CA GLU A 192 26.93 5.74 21.82
C GLU A 192 28.45 5.89 21.61
N GLY A 193 28.92 6.14 20.37
CA GLY A 193 30.33 6.40 20.06
C GLY A 193 31.28 5.22 20.29
N MET A 194 30.75 3.99 20.38
CA MET A 194 31.51 2.77 20.71
C MET A 194 31.47 1.71 19.62
N MET A 195 30.50 1.77 18.68
CA MET A 195 30.27 0.66 17.75
C MET A 195 31.33 0.54 16.66
N MET A 196 32.03 1.64 16.36
CA MET A 196 32.85 1.76 15.15
C MET A 196 34.36 1.77 15.41
N GLY A 197 34.80 1.42 16.63
CA GLY A 197 36.20 1.21 17.00
C GLY A 197 37.09 2.46 17.12
N LEU A 198 36.75 3.58 16.46
CA LEU A 198 37.24 4.91 16.84
C LEU A 198 36.17 5.62 17.66
N GLY A 199 36.47 5.86 18.94
CA GLY A 199 35.59 6.62 19.82
C GLY A 199 35.36 8.03 19.31
N SER A 200 34.13 8.31 18.86
CA SER A 200 33.69 9.65 18.44
C SER A 200 32.79 10.23 19.52
N SER A 201 33.12 11.42 20.03
CA SER A 201 32.24 12.10 20.99
C SER A 201 30.98 12.69 20.36
N ILE A 202 30.91 12.75 19.02
CA ILE A 202 29.83 13.39 18.27
C ILE A 202 28.48 12.73 18.60
N GLY A 203 28.36 11.41 18.43
CA GLY A 203 27.11 10.68 18.68
C GLY A 203 26.59 10.82 20.12
N PRO A 204 27.41 10.52 21.14
CA PRO A 204 27.02 10.69 22.54
C PRO A 204 26.63 12.12 22.94
N GLN A 205 27.28 13.12 22.36
CA GLN A 205 27.05 14.54 22.68
C GLN A 205 25.99 15.19 21.78
N PHE A 206 25.49 14.51 20.75
CA PHE A 206 24.48 15.05 19.85
C PHE A 206 23.11 15.12 20.55
N VAL A 207 22.53 16.31 20.53
CA VAL A 207 21.22 16.65 21.13
C VAL A 207 20.26 17.32 20.14
N GLY A 208 20.61 17.39 18.85
CA GLY A 208 19.83 18.10 17.83
C GLY A 208 19.98 19.62 17.85
N ASN A 209 19.56 20.26 16.76
CA ASN A 209 19.57 21.70 16.53
C ASN A 209 18.22 22.30 16.92
N GLY A 210 18.02 22.56 18.21
CA GLY A 210 16.80 23.14 18.75
C GLY A 210 15.81 22.11 19.32
N THR A 211 14.66 22.59 19.79
CA THR A 211 13.76 21.80 20.66
C THR A 211 13.08 20.62 19.96
N SER A 212 12.68 20.78 18.69
CA SER A 212 12.05 19.73 17.89
C SER A 212 13.02 18.59 17.58
N GLU A 213 14.24 18.91 17.15
CA GLU A 213 15.29 17.90 16.97
C GLU A 213 15.69 17.25 18.30
N MET A 214 15.74 17.99 19.41
CA MET A 214 16.06 17.43 20.73
C MET A 214 15.08 16.33 21.16
N ARG A 215 13.76 16.50 20.93
CA ARG A 215 12.79 15.43 21.18
C ARG A 215 13.00 14.25 20.22
N LEU A 216 13.21 14.51 18.94
CA LEU A 216 13.46 13.49 17.93
C LEU A 216 14.73 12.66 18.23
N VAL A 217 15.82 13.31 18.66
CA VAL A 217 17.09 12.68 19.07
C VAL A 217 16.91 11.83 20.32
N GLY A 218 16.18 12.32 21.33
CA GLY A 218 15.84 11.55 22.53
C GLY A 218 15.09 10.26 22.17
N ALA A 219 14.04 10.38 21.34
CA ALA A 219 13.28 9.22 20.86
C ALA A 219 14.12 8.28 19.97
N LEU A 220 15.04 8.82 19.17
CA LEU A 220 15.95 8.04 18.33
C LEU A 220 16.93 7.18 19.13
N ARG A 221 17.38 7.59 20.32
CA ARG A 221 18.27 6.74 21.14
C ARG A 221 17.61 5.41 21.50
N GLU A 222 16.35 5.45 21.96
CA GLU A 222 15.55 4.24 22.25
C GLU A 222 15.31 3.41 20.97
N VAL A 223 14.90 4.06 19.88
CA VAL A 223 14.62 3.37 18.61
C VAL A 223 15.87 2.71 18.01
N LEU A 224 17.04 3.37 18.06
CA LEU A 224 18.31 2.84 17.54
C LEU A 224 18.91 1.74 18.43
N ALA A 225 18.50 1.65 19.70
CA ALA A 225 18.77 0.54 20.59
C ALA A 225 17.85 -0.68 20.36
N GLY A 226 16.87 -0.58 19.44
CA GLY A 226 15.88 -1.63 19.19
C GLY A 226 14.60 -1.52 20.03
N GLY A 227 14.43 -0.43 20.78
CA GLY A 227 13.31 -0.19 21.68
C GLY A 227 12.02 0.31 21.00
N HIS A 228 11.01 0.60 21.83
CA HIS A 228 9.67 1.02 21.42
C HIS A 228 9.20 2.23 22.23
N LEU A 229 8.46 3.12 21.58
CA LEU A 229 8.07 4.40 22.16
C LEU A 229 6.66 4.42 22.77
N GLY A 230 6.46 5.35 23.70
CA GLY A 230 5.16 5.74 24.23
C GLY A 230 4.26 6.42 23.20
N PHE A 231 2.96 6.49 23.51
CA PHE A 231 1.97 7.12 22.64
C PHE A 231 2.23 8.63 22.52
N GLU A 232 2.40 9.32 23.65
CA GLU A 232 2.70 10.75 23.71
C GLU A 232 4.05 11.10 23.10
N GLU A 233 5.05 10.22 23.21
CA GLU A 233 6.39 10.42 22.63
C GLU A 233 6.32 10.43 21.10
N VAL A 234 5.65 9.44 20.49
CA VAL A 234 5.45 9.39 19.04
C VAL A 234 4.60 10.57 18.56
N GLN A 235 3.49 10.90 19.24
CA GLN A 235 2.68 12.06 18.84
C GLN A 235 3.45 13.38 18.99
N GLY A 236 4.21 13.53 20.07
CA GLY A 236 5.01 14.72 20.36
C GLY A 236 6.18 14.90 19.41
N VAL A 237 6.80 13.81 18.92
CA VAL A 237 7.78 13.87 17.82
C VAL A 237 7.08 14.29 16.53
N LEU A 238 6.04 13.57 16.10
CA LEU A 238 5.38 13.81 14.81
C LEU A 238 4.84 15.25 14.68
N LYS A 239 4.22 15.78 15.73
CA LYS A 239 3.66 17.15 15.76
C LYS A 239 4.72 18.27 15.78
N GLU A 240 5.96 17.98 16.16
CA GLU A 240 7.06 18.97 16.18
C GLU A 240 7.92 18.95 14.92
N VAL A 241 7.93 17.83 14.18
CA VAL A 241 8.77 17.65 12.98
C VAL A 241 7.97 17.75 11.67
N LEU A 242 6.64 17.80 11.73
CA LEU A 242 5.74 17.93 10.58
C LEU A 242 4.84 19.17 10.71
N PRO A 243 4.46 19.85 9.61
CA PRO A 243 4.76 19.51 8.21
C PRO A 243 6.24 19.65 7.88
N PHE A 244 6.78 18.66 7.16
CA PHE A 244 8.18 18.67 6.77
C PHE A 244 8.42 19.76 5.73
N GLN A 245 9.39 20.62 5.99
CA GLN A 245 9.83 21.67 5.07
C GLN A 245 11.22 21.30 4.57
N GLU A 246 11.41 21.29 3.25
CA GLU A 246 12.74 21.10 2.66
C GLU A 246 13.65 22.28 3.02
N GLU A 247 14.96 22.05 3.03
CA GLU A 247 15.96 23.08 3.36
C GLU A 247 16.00 24.19 2.29
N GLY A 248 15.10 25.17 2.44
CA GLY A 248 15.01 26.39 1.65
C GLY A 248 14.71 27.60 2.54
N GLU A 249 15.70 28.48 2.70
CA GLU A 249 15.68 29.79 3.37
C GLU A 249 15.25 29.88 4.86
N LYS A 250 14.73 28.82 5.51
CA LYS A 250 14.44 28.84 6.97
C LYS A 250 15.17 27.74 7.76
N PRO A 251 15.96 28.08 8.80
CA PRO A 251 16.73 27.12 9.60
C PRO A 251 15.88 26.44 10.70
N HIS A 252 14.64 26.08 10.39
CA HIS A 252 13.63 25.66 11.39
C HIS A 252 12.95 24.31 11.08
N GLY A 253 13.38 23.60 10.04
CA GLY A 253 12.98 22.21 9.79
C GLY A 253 13.82 21.23 10.60
N ALA A 254 13.26 20.06 10.92
CA ALA A 254 14.03 18.94 11.47
C ALA A 254 14.85 18.26 10.36
N SER A 255 15.97 17.63 10.71
CA SER A 255 16.84 16.93 9.76
C SER A 255 16.11 15.78 9.06
N GLU A 256 16.25 15.76 7.72
CA GLU A 256 15.85 14.63 6.87
C GLU A 256 16.48 13.31 7.33
N ALA A 257 17.73 13.32 7.81
CA ALA A 257 18.42 12.11 8.24
C ALA A 257 17.82 11.57 9.53
N LEU A 258 17.56 12.43 10.52
CA LEU A 258 16.93 12.05 11.79
C LEU A 258 15.50 11.52 11.56
N LEU A 259 14.70 12.21 10.73
CA LEU A 259 13.33 11.79 10.46
C LEU A 259 13.27 10.49 9.65
N ALA A 260 14.15 10.31 8.66
CA ALA A 260 14.27 9.06 7.93
C ALA A 260 14.74 7.90 8.83
N ALA A 261 15.69 8.16 9.73
CA ALA A 261 16.15 7.20 10.74
C ALA A 261 15.02 6.77 11.68
N PHE A 262 14.17 7.70 12.11
CA PHE A 262 13.04 7.43 13.01
C PHE A 262 11.97 6.56 12.34
N LEU A 263 11.58 6.95 11.12
CA LEU A 263 10.59 6.23 10.30
C LEU A 263 11.04 4.81 9.93
N ILE A 264 12.33 4.61 9.63
CA ILE A 264 12.88 3.28 9.35
C ILE A 264 13.14 2.47 10.63
N GLY A 265 13.59 3.11 11.70
CA GLY A 265 13.91 2.44 12.95
C GLY A 265 12.68 1.81 13.59
N GLN A 266 11.58 2.55 13.75
CA GLN A 266 10.34 1.98 14.27
C GLN A 266 9.78 0.86 13.38
N ARG A 267 9.90 0.99 12.05
CA ARG A 267 9.57 -0.09 11.11
C ARG A 267 10.42 -1.34 11.35
N MET A 268 11.72 -1.16 11.59
CA MET A 268 12.66 -2.27 11.79
C MET A 268 12.44 -2.98 13.12
N ASN A 269 12.12 -2.24 14.19
CA ASN A 269 11.79 -2.81 15.51
C ASN A 269 10.43 -3.54 15.49
N ARG A 270 9.61 -3.29 14.46
CA ARG A 270 8.19 -3.68 14.29
C ARG A 270 7.28 -2.86 15.18
N GLU A 271 6.33 -2.16 14.57
CA GLU A 271 5.52 -1.17 15.26
C GLU A 271 4.59 -1.83 16.31
N THR A 272 4.57 -1.30 17.53
CA THR A 272 3.59 -1.71 18.54
C THR A 272 2.22 -1.09 18.29
N ASP A 273 1.17 -1.71 18.82
CA ASP A 273 -0.19 -1.15 18.84
C ASP A 273 -0.26 0.28 19.40
N ARG A 274 0.61 0.61 20.36
CA ARG A 274 0.70 1.93 20.99
C ARG A 274 1.27 2.97 20.01
N GLU A 275 2.36 2.64 19.33
CA GLU A 275 3.00 3.50 18.33
C GLU A 275 2.09 3.67 17.12
N LEU A 276 1.48 2.59 16.61
CA LEU A 276 0.50 2.65 15.53
C LEU A 276 -0.71 3.51 15.89
N LYS A 277 -1.22 3.43 17.13
CA LYS A 277 -2.29 4.33 17.61
C LYS A 277 -1.82 5.79 17.59
N ALA A 278 -0.59 6.08 18.01
CA ALA A 278 -0.04 7.44 17.99
C ALA A 278 0.04 8.01 16.57
N TYR A 279 0.65 7.27 15.63
CA TYR A 279 0.69 7.62 14.21
C TYR A 279 -0.70 7.79 13.59
N CYS A 280 -1.68 6.99 14.01
CA CYS A 280 -3.04 7.06 13.47
C CYS A 280 -3.75 8.36 13.86
N LEU A 281 -3.61 8.80 15.11
CA LEU A 281 -4.36 9.92 15.69
C LEU A 281 -3.58 11.25 15.72
N ALA A 282 -2.29 11.27 15.36
CA ALA A 282 -1.42 12.44 15.55
C ALA A 282 -1.93 13.73 14.87
N PHE A 283 -2.60 13.60 13.71
CA PHE A 283 -3.05 14.72 12.88
C PHE A 283 -4.58 14.80 12.75
N ASP A 284 -5.33 14.16 13.65
CA ASP A 284 -6.79 14.11 13.55
C ASP A 284 -7.47 15.50 13.52
N GLU A 285 -6.87 16.46 14.22
CA GLU A 285 -7.35 17.84 14.39
C GLU A 285 -6.51 18.86 13.60
N GLU A 286 -5.59 18.42 12.72
CA GLU A 286 -4.64 19.29 12.00
C GLU A 286 -5.31 20.45 11.25
N ILE A 287 -6.49 20.18 10.67
CA ILE A 287 -7.33 21.14 9.93
C ILE A 287 -8.68 21.35 10.63
N GLY A 288 -8.71 21.17 11.96
CA GLY A 288 -9.94 21.11 12.75
C GLY A 288 -10.58 19.72 12.79
N PRO A 289 -11.71 19.58 13.52
CA PRO A 289 -12.40 18.30 13.66
C PRO A 289 -13.00 17.83 12.32
N PRO A 290 -13.03 16.51 12.05
CA PRO A 290 -13.69 15.95 10.87
C PRO A 290 -15.16 16.39 10.78
N PRO A 291 -15.64 16.89 9.63
CA PRO A 291 -17.05 17.22 9.45
C PRO A 291 -17.92 15.97 9.49
N ILE A 292 -19.17 16.11 9.94
CA ILE A 292 -20.15 15.02 10.04
C ILE A 292 -21.12 15.13 8.87
N ALA A 293 -21.12 14.16 7.97
CA ALA A 293 -22.07 14.00 6.86
C ALA A 293 -23.38 13.39 7.37
N ASP A 294 -24.52 13.92 6.93
CA ASP A 294 -25.83 13.38 7.26
C ASP A 294 -26.22 12.24 6.31
N VAL A 295 -25.74 11.03 6.63
CA VAL A 295 -25.92 9.82 5.82
C VAL A 295 -26.17 8.61 6.71
N LYS A 296 -27.05 7.68 6.26
CA LYS A 296 -27.43 6.48 7.04
C LYS A 296 -26.25 5.57 7.40
N SER A 297 -25.25 5.52 6.54
CA SER A 297 -24.01 4.77 6.71
C SER A 297 -22.88 5.43 5.94
N LEU A 298 -21.65 5.22 6.39
CA LEU A 298 -20.45 5.68 5.69
C LEU A 298 -19.34 4.64 5.80
N THR A 299 -18.87 4.17 4.66
CA THR A 299 -17.74 3.23 4.59
C THR A 299 -16.48 3.93 4.10
N HIS A 300 -15.45 3.96 4.95
CA HIS A 300 -14.12 4.48 4.63
C HIS A 300 -13.28 3.39 3.96
N TYR A 301 -12.73 3.69 2.78
CA TYR A 301 -11.95 2.75 1.97
C TYR A 301 -10.45 3.04 2.04
N GLY A 302 -9.78 2.33 2.94
CA GLY A 302 -8.34 2.41 3.21
C GLY A 302 -7.49 1.49 2.34
N GLU A 303 -7.38 1.81 1.07
CA GLU A 303 -6.43 1.15 0.16
C GLU A 303 -4.96 1.50 0.51
N PRO A 304 -3.96 0.69 0.12
CA PRO A 304 -2.56 1.11 0.16
C PRO A 304 -2.33 2.33 -0.74
N TYR A 305 -1.80 3.42 -0.16
CA TYR A 305 -1.57 4.68 -0.87
C TYR A 305 -0.45 4.58 -1.93
N ASP A 306 0.44 3.60 -1.82
CA ASP A 306 1.45 3.29 -2.86
C ASP A 306 0.86 2.54 -4.08
N GLY A 307 -0.45 2.24 -4.04
CA GLY A 307 -1.24 1.78 -5.18
C GLY A 307 -0.95 0.35 -5.64
N ASN A 308 -1.57 -0.02 -6.76
CA ASN A 308 -1.42 -1.33 -7.39
C ASN A 308 -0.63 -1.24 -8.70
N THR A 309 0.22 -2.24 -8.95
CA THR A 309 1.14 -2.23 -10.08
C THR A 309 0.78 -3.21 -11.19
N ARG A 310 0.06 -4.31 -10.91
CA ARG A 310 -0.24 -5.34 -11.93
C ARG A 310 -1.72 -5.53 -12.20
N PHE A 311 -2.58 -5.41 -11.18
CA PHE A 311 -3.96 -5.88 -11.23
C PHE A 311 -5.01 -4.76 -11.22
N PHE A 312 -6.16 -5.03 -11.85
CA PHE A 312 -7.36 -4.19 -11.85
C PHE A 312 -7.81 -3.82 -10.42
N ARG A 313 -8.22 -2.57 -10.23
CA ARG A 313 -8.53 -1.97 -8.93
C ARG A 313 -9.98 -1.51 -8.91
N SER A 314 -10.85 -2.38 -8.39
CA SER A 314 -12.31 -2.23 -8.43
C SER A 314 -12.88 -1.19 -7.47
N THR A 315 -12.10 -0.70 -6.48
CA THR A 315 -12.60 0.06 -5.33
C THR A 315 -13.36 1.34 -5.68
N LEU A 316 -12.91 2.11 -6.68
CA LEU A 316 -13.64 3.30 -7.17
C LEU A 316 -15.02 2.94 -7.74
N PHE A 317 -15.10 1.87 -8.54
CA PHE A 317 -16.33 1.42 -9.18
C PHE A 317 -17.28 0.76 -8.16
N VAL A 318 -16.73 0.07 -7.15
CA VAL A 318 -17.49 -0.46 -6.00
C VAL A 318 -18.14 0.66 -5.19
N ALA A 319 -17.46 1.80 -4.98
CA ALA A 319 -18.06 2.97 -4.31
C ALA A 319 -19.25 3.54 -5.09
N ALA A 320 -19.13 3.66 -6.43
CA ALA A 320 -20.22 4.10 -7.29
C ALA A 320 -21.42 3.13 -7.29
N VAL A 321 -21.18 1.81 -7.24
CA VAL A 321 -22.23 0.78 -7.11
C VAL A 321 -22.94 0.87 -5.76
N ARG A 322 -22.19 1.05 -4.66
CA ARG A 322 -22.74 1.12 -3.30
C ARG A 322 -23.62 2.36 -3.07
N ALA A 323 -23.22 3.49 -3.66
CA ALA A 323 -24.01 4.72 -3.61
C ALA A 323 -25.43 4.56 -4.20
N CYS A 324 -25.64 3.64 -5.16
CA CYS A 324 -26.96 3.41 -5.77
C CYS A 324 -28.04 2.93 -4.79
N TYR A 325 -27.67 2.28 -3.69
CA TYR A 325 -28.58 1.81 -2.63
C TYR A 325 -28.30 2.50 -1.27
N GLY A 326 -27.71 3.70 -1.33
CA GLY A 326 -27.50 4.60 -0.20
C GLY A 326 -26.39 4.19 0.77
N GLU A 327 -25.53 3.25 0.41
CA GLU A 327 -24.36 2.90 1.23
C GLU A 327 -23.20 3.85 0.91
N SER A 328 -23.18 5.03 1.55
CA SER A 328 -22.24 6.09 1.18
C SER A 328 -20.78 5.70 1.41
N CYS A 329 -19.91 6.14 0.51
CA CYS A 329 -18.51 5.68 0.46
C CYS A 329 -17.52 6.84 0.46
N LEU A 330 -16.59 6.86 1.44
CA LEU A 330 -15.44 7.75 1.45
C LEU A 330 -14.20 7.01 0.97
N LEU A 331 -13.79 7.28 -0.25
CA LEU A 331 -12.47 6.93 -0.77
C LEU A 331 -11.45 7.92 -0.24
N HIS A 332 -10.27 7.46 0.18
CA HIS A 332 -9.18 8.34 0.57
C HIS A 332 -7.82 7.78 0.15
N GLY A 333 -6.90 8.67 -0.23
CA GLY A 333 -5.68 8.26 -0.90
C GLY A 333 -4.69 9.40 -1.10
N VAL A 334 -3.90 9.28 -2.17
CA VAL A 334 -2.93 10.28 -2.62
C VAL A 334 -2.72 10.16 -4.14
N ASP A 335 -2.19 11.19 -4.78
CA ASP A 335 -1.87 11.21 -6.22
C ASP A 335 -0.69 10.32 -6.60
N TRP A 336 0.35 10.27 -5.77
CA TRP A 336 1.46 9.34 -5.98
C TRP A 336 2.17 9.02 -4.66
N MET A 337 2.61 7.76 -4.50
CA MET A 337 3.38 7.38 -3.32
C MET A 337 4.35 6.22 -3.56
N ALA A 338 5.54 6.36 -2.97
CA ALA A 338 6.56 5.33 -2.89
C ALA A 338 6.21 4.21 -1.88
N PRO A 339 6.78 2.99 -1.99
CA PRO A 339 7.85 2.58 -2.92
C PRO A 339 7.38 1.95 -4.23
N LYS A 340 6.07 1.68 -4.39
CA LYS A 340 5.52 1.10 -5.62
C LYS A 340 5.32 2.14 -6.73
N GLY A 341 4.76 3.32 -6.41
CA GLY A 341 4.26 4.27 -7.39
C GLY A 341 3.22 3.64 -8.33
N GLY A 342 2.28 2.88 -7.77
CA GLY A 342 1.20 2.19 -8.48
C GLY A 342 -0.09 3.00 -8.56
N ILE A 343 -1.08 2.47 -9.28
CA ILE A 343 -2.34 3.15 -9.59
C ILE A 343 -3.13 3.42 -8.30
N THR A 344 -3.59 4.66 -8.13
CA THR A 344 -4.46 5.12 -7.03
C THR A 344 -5.80 5.65 -7.57
N GLU A 345 -6.78 5.81 -6.69
CA GLU A 345 -8.08 6.44 -7.01
C GLU A 345 -7.89 7.87 -7.54
N GLU A 346 -6.99 8.65 -6.96
CA GLU A 346 -6.74 10.03 -7.39
C GLU A 346 -6.23 10.10 -8.84
N GLN A 347 -5.36 9.16 -9.24
CA GLN A 347 -4.89 9.07 -10.62
C GLN A 347 -6.04 8.76 -11.57
N MET A 348 -6.90 7.81 -11.22
CA MET A 348 -8.06 7.45 -12.04
C MET A 348 -9.07 8.60 -12.15
N LEU A 349 -9.37 9.26 -11.02
CA LEU A 349 -10.30 10.40 -10.97
C LEU A 349 -9.77 11.62 -11.72
N LYS A 350 -8.47 11.96 -11.58
CA LYS A 350 -7.82 13.03 -12.37
C LYS A 350 -7.84 12.71 -13.86
N PHE A 351 -7.60 11.46 -14.26
CA PHE A 351 -7.64 11.04 -15.67
C PHE A 351 -9.06 11.16 -16.27
N MET A 352 -10.10 10.88 -15.48
CA MET A 352 -11.50 11.06 -15.89
C MET A 352 -12.01 12.50 -15.73
N GLY A 353 -11.14 13.47 -15.41
CA GLY A 353 -11.49 14.89 -15.34
C GLY A 353 -12.20 15.35 -14.06
N ALA A 354 -12.26 14.55 -13.00
CA ALA A 354 -12.85 14.97 -11.71
C ALA A 354 -11.92 15.90 -10.93
N ASN A 355 -12.48 16.87 -10.20
CA ASN A 355 -11.70 17.58 -9.19
C ASN A 355 -11.38 16.66 -8.00
N THR A 356 -10.13 16.70 -7.57
CA THR A 356 -9.57 15.94 -6.43
C THR A 356 -8.92 16.86 -5.39
N ALA A 357 -8.92 18.17 -5.62
CA ALA A 357 -8.57 19.20 -4.64
C ALA A 357 -9.80 19.60 -3.80
N LEU A 358 -10.40 18.60 -3.15
CA LEU A 358 -11.58 18.75 -2.31
C LEU A 358 -11.21 18.69 -0.84
N SER A 359 -11.53 19.76 -0.09
CA SER A 359 -11.46 19.71 1.37
C SER A 359 -12.52 18.74 1.93
N PRO A 360 -12.35 18.19 3.15
CA PRO A 360 -13.34 17.30 3.75
C PRO A 360 -14.76 17.90 3.83
N PHE A 361 -14.89 19.22 4.01
CA PHE A 361 -16.18 19.92 4.00
C PHE A 361 -16.85 19.97 2.61
N LYS A 362 -16.07 19.97 1.52
CA LYS A 362 -16.58 19.90 0.15
C LYS A 362 -16.95 18.47 -0.22
N ALA A 363 -16.10 17.52 0.11
CA ALA A 363 -16.38 16.09 -0.05
C ALA A 363 -17.61 15.62 0.76
N LYS A 364 -17.88 16.20 1.95
CA LYS A 364 -19.13 15.99 2.69
C LYS A 364 -20.37 16.23 1.82
N LYS A 365 -20.40 17.32 1.05
CA LYS A 365 -21.55 17.65 0.18
C LYS A 365 -21.82 16.57 -0.87
N LEU A 366 -20.77 15.92 -1.39
CA LEU A 366 -20.89 14.83 -2.37
C LEU A 366 -21.32 13.50 -1.74
N LEU A 367 -21.06 13.30 -0.45
CA LEU A 367 -21.59 12.14 0.30
C LEU A 367 -23.09 12.27 0.59
N GLU A 368 -23.55 13.50 0.81
CA GLU A 368 -24.96 13.86 1.11
C GLU A 368 -25.81 14.09 -0.15
N ASP A 369 -25.19 14.08 -1.34
CA ASP A 369 -25.89 14.27 -2.61
C ASP A 369 -26.54 12.96 -3.07
N ASP A 370 -27.86 12.94 -3.11
CA ASP A 370 -28.71 11.79 -3.49
C ASP A 370 -28.47 11.27 -4.91
N GLU A 371 -27.77 12.01 -5.77
CA GLU A 371 -27.38 11.64 -7.13
C GLU A 371 -25.89 11.22 -7.24
N VAL A 372 -25.10 11.36 -6.17
CA VAL A 372 -23.68 10.97 -6.09
C VAL A 372 -23.43 9.88 -5.03
N GLY A 373 -23.64 10.18 -3.74
CA GLY A 373 -23.50 9.23 -2.62
C GLY A 373 -22.08 8.73 -2.30
N PHE A 374 -21.02 9.21 -2.97
CA PHE A 374 -19.64 8.86 -2.64
C PHE A 374 -18.70 10.06 -2.84
N ALA A 375 -17.55 10.05 -2.17
CA ALA A 375 -16.55 11.10 -2.30
C ALA A 375 -15.12 10.56 -2.27
N TYR A 376 -14.19 11.32 -2.85
CA TYR A 376 -12.75 11.11 -2.70
C TYR A 376 -12.10 12.29 -1.97
N VAL A 377 -11.21 12.00 -1.02
CA VAL A 377 -10.40 13.00 -0.31
C VAL A 377 -8.92 12.63 -0.38
N SER A 378 -8.11 13.54 -0.94
CA SER A 378 -6.65 13.39 -0.97
C SER A 378 -6.03 13.67 0.40
N GLN A 379 -4.97 12.92 0.76
CA GLN A 379 -4.13 13.20 1.91
C GLN A 379 -3.57 14.63 1.87
N ARG A 380 -3.35 15.22 0.68
CA ARG A 380 -2.94 16.61 0.50
C ARG A 380 -3.93 17.62 1.11
N GLU A 381 -5.22 17.39 0.92
CA GLU A 381 -6.29 18.30 1.36
C GLU A 381 -6.72 18.04 2.82
N ALA A 382 -6.51 16.82 3.32
CA ALA A 382 -6.94 16.41 4.67
C ALA A 382 -5.83 16.46 5.72
N ARG A 383 -4.57 16.15 5.34
CA ARG A 383 -3.43 15.93 6.24
C ARG A 383 -2.11 16.41 5.60
N PRO A 384 -1.95 17.72 5.34
CA PRO A 384 -0.77 18.25 4.64
C PRO A 384 0.56 17.90 5.34
N SER A 385 0.58 17.76 6.67
CA SER A 385 1.73 17.25 7.43
C SER A 385 2.15 15.85 7.02
N LEU A 386 1.21 14.93 6.79
CA LEU A 386 1.53 13.58 6.31
C LEU A 386 1.88 13.57 4.82
N TYR A 387 1.25 14.44 4.01
CA TYR A 387 1.54 14.59 2.58
C TYR A 387 2.98 15.11 2.33
N SER A 388 3.50 15.99 3.20
CA SER A 388 4.86 16.52 3.13
C SER A 388 5.97 15.45 3.10
N LEU A 389 5.67 14.23 3.57
CA LEU A 389 6.62 13.12 3.64
C LEU A 389 6.87 12.39 2.31
N ILE A 390 6.21 12.75 1.20
CA ILE A 390 6.34 12.02 -0.09
C ILE A 390 7.80 11.81 -0.51
N ARG A 391 8.65 12.84 -0.45
CA ARG A 391 10.07 12.73 -0.83
C ARG A 391 10.83 11.81 0.14
N ILE A 392 10.67 11.98 1.45
CA ILE A 392 11.33 11.10 2.44
C ILE A 392 10.88 9.65 2.22
N ARG A 393 9.59 9.39 2.00
CA ARG A 393 9.03 8.05 1.73
C ARG A 393 9.63 7.40 0.47
N GLU A 394 9.99 8.18 -0.54
CA GLU A 394 10.73 7.69 -1.70
C GLU A 394 12.18 7.32 -1.34
N HIS A 395 12.88 8.23 -0.67
CA HIS A 395 14.30 8.09 -0.33
C HIS A 395 14.57 7.00 0.72
N ILE A 396 13.60 6.65 1.57
CA ILE A 396 13.75 5.52 2.52
C ILE A 396 13.39 4.15 1.93
N LYS A 397 12.86 4.08 0.71
CA LYS A 397 12.47 2.86 -0.05
C LYS A 397 11.44 1.92 0.59
N LYS A 398 11.04 2.13 1.84
CA LYS A 398 10.21 1.22 2.63
C LYS A 398 8.95 1.91 3.11
N ARG A 399 7.89 1.13 3.32
CA ARG A 399 6.63 1.60 3.91
C ARG A 399 6.86 1.94 5.40
N PRO A 400 6.79 3.20 5.85
CA PRO A 400 6.94 3.54 7.27
C PRO A 400 5.69 3.13 8.09
N PRO A 401 5.71 3.27 9.43
CA PRO A 401 4.56 3.00 10.30
C PRO A 401 3.24 3.61 9.80
N LEU A 402 3.31 4.86 9.33
CA LEU A 402 2.20 5.62 8.76
C LEU A 402 1.53 4.95 7.54
N ALA A 403 2.23 4.09 6.78
CA ALA A 403 1.63 3.34 5.66
C ALA A 403 0.65 2.24 6.12
N THR A 404 0.66 1.91 7.42
CA THR A 404 -0.38 1.09 8.06
C THR A 404 -1.55 1.97 8.50
N THR A 405 -1.28 3.13 9.09
CA THR A 405 -2.28 3.98 9.76
C THR A 405 -3.04 4.93 8.83
N GLU A 406 -2.50 5.25 7.67
CA GLU A 406 -3.17 6.08 6.64
C GLU A 406 -4.40 5.37 6.03
N LYS A 407 -4.48 4.04 6.16
CA LYS A 407 -5.61 3.20 5.73
C LYS A 407 -6.80 3.16 6.70
N VAL A 408 -6.71 3.83 7.85
CA VAL A 408 -7.74 3.80 8.91
C VAL A 408 -8.01 5.21 9.43
N GLN A 409 -8.17 6.13 8.49
CA GLN A 409 -8.43 7.55 8.73
C GLN A 409 -9.93 7.85 8.61
N GLN A 410 -10.42 8.77 9.43
CA GLN A 410 -11.78 9.33 9.35
C GLN A 410 -11.68 10.81 9.01
N TYR A 411 -11.46 11.14 7.74
CA TYR A 411 -11.39 12.55 7.29
C TYR A 411 -12.76 13.24 7.33
N ILE A 412 -13.84 12.46 7.26
CA ILE A 412 -15.24 12.85 7.44
C ILE A 412 -15.85 11.77 8.35
N LYS A 413 -16.90 12.11 9.10
CA LYS A 413 -17.70 11.16 9.90
C LYS A 413 -19.15 11.11 9.41
N ALA A 414 -19.95 10.16 9.88
CA ALA A 414 -21.39 10.09 9.59
C ALA A 414 -22.26 10.40 10.81
N SER A 415 -23.50 10.85 10.58
CA SER A 415 -24.59 10.82 11.57
C SER A 415 -25.05 9.39 11.85
N GLY A 416 -25.01 8.50 10.85
CA GLY A 416 -25.34 7.08 10.94
C GLY A 416 -24.14 6.13 11.14
N LYS A 417 -24.25 4.92 10.58
CA LYS A 417 -23.31 3.81 10.83
C LYS A 417 -21.99 3.97 10.09
N GLU A 418 -20.92 4.32 10.82
CA GLU A 418 -19.55 4.32 10.29
C GLU A 418 -18.94 2.92 10.21
N SER A 419 -18.23 2.63 9.12
CA SER A 419 -17.44 1.41 8.86
C SER A 419 -16.09 1.72 8.20
N ILE A 420 -15.07 0.87 8.40
CA ILE A 420 -13.79 0.98 7.67
C ILE A 420 -13.45 -0.35 6.99
N VAL A 421 -13.01 -0.29 5.73
CA VAL A 421 -12.47 -1.43 4.97
C VAL A 421 -11.01 -1.13 4.63
N ALA A 422 -10.08 -2.02 4.96
CA ALA A 422 -8.65 -1.82 4.70
C ALA A 422 -7.93 -3.06 4.14
N GLY A 423 -6.95 -2.82 3.26
CA GLY A 423 -6.15 -3.87 2.64
C GLY A 423 -4.90 -4.24 3.46
N PHE A 424 -4.50 -5.51 3.46
CA PHE A 424 -3.24 -5.95 4.08
C PHE A 424 -2.54 -7.05 3.27
N TYR A 425 -1.22 -7.22 3.49
CA TYR A 425 -0.37 -8.11 2.68
C TYR A 425 0.41 -9.15 3.52
N HIS A 426 1.09 -8.70 4.57
CA HIS A 426 1.77 -9.56 5.53
C HIS A 426 0.85 -9.84 6.73
N GLY A 427 0.90 -11.06 7.27
CA GLY A 427 0.13 -11.42 8.48
C GLY A 427 0.56 -10.64 9.73
N GLY A 428 -0.33 -10.58 10.71
CA GLY A 428 -0.28 -9.72 11.89
C GLY A 428 -0.88 -8.32 11.67
N TYR A 429 -0.77 -7.75 10.47
CA TYR A 429 -1.32 -6.41 10.20
C TYR A 429 -2.86 -6.39 10.17
N GLU A 430 -3.52 -7.53 9.97
CA GLU A 430 -4.96 -7.69 10.16
C GLU A 430 -5.40 -7.34 11.59
N GLU A 431 -4.66 -7.80 12.60
CA GLU A 431 -4.97 -7.52 14.01
C GLU A 431 -4.74 -6.05 14.35
N SER A 432 -3.60 -5.49 13.95
CA SER A 432 -3.27 -4.08 14.19
C SER A 432 -4.26 -3.12 13.50
N LEU A 433 -4.69 -3.43 12.26
CA LEU A 433 -5.70 -2.62 11.56
C LEU A 433 -7.06 -2.71 12.25
N LEU A 434 -7.52 -3.90 12.64
CA LEU A 434 -8.78 -4.06 13.38
C LEU A 434 -8.73 -3.43 14.78
N MET A 435 -7.56 -3.42 15.43
CA MET A 435 -7.33 -2.67 16.66
C MET A 435 -7.51 -1.17 16.43
N LEU A 436 -6.87 -0.60 15.39
CA LEU A 436 -7.02 0.82 15.05
C LEU A 436 -8.47 1.17 14.70
N MET A 437 -9.19 0.34 13.93
CA MET A 437 -10.61 0.54 13.64
C MET A 437 -11.46 0.55 14.93
N LYS A 438 -11.21 -0.35 15.88
CA LYS A 438 -11.89 -0.32 17.20
C LYS A 438 -11.55 0.95 17.99
N ARG A 439 -10.31 1.48 17.88
CA ARG A 439 -9.90 2.76 18.51
C ARG A 439 -10.48 3.99 17.83
N ARG A 440 -10.75 3.94 16.51
CA ARG A 440 -11.51 4.95 15.76
C ARG A 440 -12.97 5.03 16.21
N GLY A 441 -13.49 3.94 16.81
CA GLY A 441 -14.84 3.90 17.38
C GLY A 441 -15.92 3.41 16.41
N VAL A 442 -15.57 3.08 15.16
CA VAL A 442 -16.53 2.66 14.14
C VAL A 442 -17.34 1.42 14.53
N HIS A 443 -18.51 1.27 13.92
CA HIS A 443 -19.48 0.22 14.23
C HIS A 443 -19.01 -1.13 13.69
N SER A 444 -18.56 -1.16 12.44
CA SER A 444 -18.01 -2.34 11.78
C SER A 444 -16.63 -2.07 11.17
N GLY A 445 -15.81 -3.10 11.08
CA GLY A 445 -14.48 -3.03 10.48
C GLY A 445 -14.16 -4.30 9.74
N LEU A 446 -13.58 -4.17 8.54
CA LEU A 446 -13.21 -5.28 7.67
C LEU A 446 -11.79 -5.10 7.16
N VAL A 447 -10.96 -6.14 7.30
CA VAL A 447 -9.63 -6.21 6.69
C VAL A 447 -9.59 -7.36 5.71
N VAL A 448 -9.08 -7.08 4.50
CA VAL A 448 -9.06 -8.03 3.38
C VAL A 448 -7.63 -8.23 2.92
N LYS A 449 -7.24 -9.49 2.72
CA LYS A 449 -6.01 -9.86 2.04
C LYS A 449 -6.23 -9.94 0.54
N GLY A 450 -6.30 -8.79 -0.11
CA GLY A 450 -6.36 -8.70 -1.56
C GLY A 450 -5.01 -8.87 -2.24
N GLU A 451 -5.04 -9.00 -3.56
CA GLU A 451 -3.84 -9.02 -4.39
C GLU A 451 -3.03 -7.72 -4.20
N GLU A 452 -1.70 -7.83 -4.12
CA GLU A 452 -0.78 -6.70 -3.83
C GLU A 452 -1.00 -5.96 -2.50
N GLY A 453 -1.87 -6.51 -1.63
CA GLY A 453 -2.28 -5.89 -0.36
C GLY A 453 -3.44 -4.92 -0.50
N ALA A 454 -4.13 -4.91 -1.64
CA ALA A 454 -5.36 -4.16 -1.84
C ALA A 454 -6.49 -4.68 -0.94
N LEU A 455 -7.58 -3.91 -0.82
CA LEU A 455 -8.77 -4.34 -0.06
C LEU A 455 -9.79 -5.17 -0.87
N SER A 456 -9.57 -5.35 -2.18
CA SER A 456 -10.50 -6.11 -3.01
C SER A 456 -10.22 -7.62 -3.01
N MET A 457 -11.28 -8.41 -2.85
CA MET A 457 -11.34 -9.84 -3.14
C MET A 457 -11.24 -10.10 -4.66
N THR A 458 -10.82 -11.30 -5.06
CA THR A 458 -10.74 -11.78 -6.45
C THR A 458 -11.63 -13.01 -6.66
N THR A 459 -12.07 -13.24 -7.89
CA THR A 459 -12.74 -14.46 -8.35
C THR A 459 -11.79 -15.63 -8.58
N ARG A 460 -10.48 -15.41 -8.50
CA ARG A 460 -9.45 -16.41 -8.82
C ARG A 460 -9.52 -17.64 -7.92
N LEU A 461 -9.38 -18.82 -8.52
CA LEU A 461 -9.26 -20.09 -7.78
C LEU A 461 -8.09 -20.06 -6.79
N ARG A 462 -8.32 -20.55 -5.58
CA ARG A 462 -7.30 -20.67 -4.52
C ARG A 462 -6.04 -21.38 -5.04
N SER A 463 -4.88 -20.77 -4.82
CA SER A 463 -3.61 -21.44 -5.09
C SER A 463 -3.32 -22.51 -4.02
N VAL A 464 -3.36 -23.78 -4.43
CA VAL A 464 -3.06 -24.95 -3.59
C VAL A 464 -1.57 -24.98 -3.14
N SER A 465 -0.70 -24.21 -3.80
CA SER A 465 0.75 -24.16 -3.54
C SER A 465 1.14 -23.33 -2.30
N MET A 466 0.26 -22.44 -1.82
CA MET A 466 0.56 -21.55 -0.68
C MET A 466 0.27 -22.25 0.65
N THR A 467 1.30 -22.86 1.25
CA THR A 467 1.22 -23.57 2.54
C THR A 467 1.55 -22.71 3.77
N ARG A 468 1.94 -21.44 3.60
CA ARG A 468 2.34 -20.55 4.70
C ARG A 468 1.68 -19.17 4.59
N GLY A 469 1.11 -18.71 5.72
CA GLY A 469 0.45 -17.43 5.86
C GLY A 469 -0.99 -17.42 5.37
N LEU A 470 -1.71 -16.34 5.66
CA LEU A 470 -3.11 -16.16 5.25
C LEU A 470 -3.24 -16.12 3.71
N PRO A 471 -4.28 -16.74 3.11
CA PRO A 471 -4.49 -16.75 1.67
C PRO A 471 -5.00 -15.40 1.14
N VAL A 472 -4.98 -15.23 -0.19
CA VAL A 472 -5.76 -14.17 -0.85
C VAL A 472 -7.26 -14.46 -0.63
N ASN A 473 -8.08 -13.41 -0.52
CA ASN A 473 -9.48 -13.46 -0.07
C ASN A 473 -9.70 -13.86 1.40
N TYR A 474 -8.64 -13.92 2.22
CA TYR A 474 -8.83 -13.95 3.67
C TYR A 474 -9.43 -12.61 4.13
N CYS A 475 -10.54 -12.69 4.84
CA CYS A 475 -11.27 -11.57 5.40
C CYS A 475 -11.36 -11.75 6.92
N SER A 476 -11.09 -10.70 7.68
CA SER A 476 -11.34 -10.67 9.13
C SER A 476 -12.00 -9.34 9.50
N GLY A 477 -12.80 -9.32 10.56
CA GLY A 477 -13.56 -8.13 10.89
C GLY A 477 -14.30 -8.20 12.21
N PHE A 478 -15.09 -7.15 12.44
CA PHE A 478 -16.07 -7.09 13.51
C PHE A 478 -17.31 -6.31 13.06
N ARG A 479 -18.43 -6.55 13.74
CA ARG A 479 -19.67 -5.76 13.62
C ARG A 479 -20.18 -5.38 15.00
N SER A 480 -20.84 -4.23 15.10
CA SER A 480 -21.65 -3.87 16.27
C SER A 480 -22.78 -4.88 16.43
N LEU A 481 -23.03 -5.33 17.66
CA LEU A 481 -24.30 -5.97 18.00
C LEU A 481 -25.24 -4.87 18.50
N ASP A 482 -26.09 -4.35 17.62
CA ASP A 482 -27.09 -3.37 18.00
C ASP A 482 -28.09 -4.02 18.96
N ILE A 483 -28.01 -3.66 20.23
CA ILE A 483 -29.03 -3.95 21.24
C ILE A 483 -29.36 -2.61 21.91
N ALA A 484 -30.66 -2.29 21.94
CA ALA A 484 -31.21 -1.13 22.62
C ALA A 484 -31.18 -1.31 24.16
N SER A 485 -29.97 -1.50 24.71
CA SER A 485 -29.71 -1.60 26.14
C SER A 485 -28.72 -0.52 26.57
N THR A 486 -29.28 0.62 26.97
CA THR A 486 -28.62 1.59 27.85
C THR A 486 -28.21 0.87 29.14
N SER A 487 -26.97 0.39 29.17
CA SER A 487 -26.28 0.00 30.40
C SER A 487 -25.15 1.00 30.60
N GLU A 488 -25.11 1.63 31.78
CA GLU A 488 -24.39 2.89 32.05
C GLU A 488 -22.86 2.76 32.13
N HIS A 489 -22.28 1.76 31.46
CA HIS A 489 -20.85 1.44 31.45
C HIS A 489 -20.28 1.21 30.03
N GLY A 490 -20.67 2.06 29.08
CA GLY A 490 -19.82 2.50 27.94
C GLY A 490 -19.26 1.48 26.92
N GLY A 491 -19.66 0.21 26.95
CA GLY A 491 -19.09 -0.84 26.11
C GLY A 491 -19.95 -1.24 24.91
N VAL A 492 -19.58 -0.83 23.69
CA VAL A 492 -20.18 -1.38 22.45
C VAL A 492 -19.70 -2.82 22.26
N THR A 493 -20.61 -3.78 22.41
CA THR A 493 -20.32 -5.20 22.19
C THR A 493 -20.14 -5.47 20.69
N ARG A 494 -18.97 -5.97 20.31
CA ARG A 494 -18.60 -6.23 18.92
C ARG A 494 -18.38 -7.72 18.67
N LYS A 495 -19.07 -8.30 17.69
CA LYS A 495 -18.88 -9.69 17.26
C LYS A 495 -17.78 -9.74 16.21
N GLY A 496 -16.67 -10.42 16.52
CA GLY A 496 -15.59 -10.69 15.57
C GLY A 496 -15.93 -11.82 14.59
N PHE A 497 -15.29 -11.81 13.41
CA PHE A 497 -15.35 -12.90 12.43
C PHE A 497 -14.04 -13.00 11.64
N SER A 498 -13.76 -14.19 11.13
CA SER A 498 -12.70 -14.44 10.13
C SER A 498 -13.14 -15.56 9.19
N LEU A 499 -12.89 -15.40 7.90
CA LEU A 499 -13.23 -16.37 6.85
C LEU A 499 -12.31 -16.22 5.62
N GLU A 500 -12.34 -17.21 4.74
CA GLU A 500 -11.78 -17.12 3.38
C GLU A 500 -12.95 -17.07 2.39
N VAL A 501 -13.01 -16.02 1.56
CA VAL A 501 -14.09 -15.86 0.58
C VAL A 501 -13.73 -16.60 -0.70
N ASN A 502 -14.36 -17.76 -0.92
CA ASN A 502 -14.31 -18.45 -2.21
C ASN A 502 -15.45 -17.94 -3.10
N ALA A 503 -15.12 -17.23 -4.17
CA ALA A 503 -16.13 -16.66 -5.07
C ALA A 503 -17.01 -17.73 -5.75
N GLY A 504 -16.50 -18.95 -5.93
CA GLY A 504 -17.25 -20.07 -6.49
C GLY A 504 -18.46 -20.49 -5.65
N ASP A 505 -18.39 -20.32 -4.32
CA ASP A 505 -19.49 -20.64 -3.40
C ASP A 505 -20.70 -19.70 -3.59
N TYR A 506 -20.48 -18.55 -4.26
CA TYR A 506 -21.46 -17.51 -4.55
C TYR A 506 -21.80 -17.41 -6.05
N GLY A 507 -21.50 -18.47 -6.82
CA GLY A 507 -21.87 -18.60 -8.23
C GLY A 507 -20.94 -17.92 -9.24
N PHE A 508 -19.82 -17.32 -8.81
CA PHE A 508 -18.84 -16.73 -9.73
C PHE A 508 -17.97 -17.81 -10.38
N GLN A 509 -17.75 -17.69 -11.70
CA GLN A 509 -16.81 -18.56 -12.39
C GLN A 509 -15.36 -18.17 -12.04
N PRO A 510 -14.48 -19.13 -11.68
CA PRO A 510 -13.10 -18.81 -11.33
C PRO A 510 -12.34 -18.17 -12.49
N THR A 511 -11.93 -16.92 -12.31
CA THR A 511 -11.27 -16.10 -13.34
C THR A 511 -10.03 -15.42 -12.78
N ASP A 512 -8.96 -15.32 -13.57
CA ASP A 512 -7.80 -14.52 -13.18
C ASP A 512 -8.15 -13.03 -13.22
N THR A 513 -7.66 -12.27 -12.25
CA THR A 513 -7.84 -10.82 -12.19
C THR A 513 -7.22 -10.14 -13.43
N PRO A 514 -7.96 -9.26 -14.13
CA PRO A 514 -7.42 -8.52 -15.26
C PRO A 514 -6.16 -7.74 -14.88
N ARG A 515 -5.18 -7.74 -15.79
CA ARG A 515 -3.94 -7.00 -15.60
C ARG A 515 -4.05 -5.59 -16.18
N THR A 516 -3.57 -4.62 -15.42
CA THR A 516 -3.46 -3.21 -15.79
C THR A 516 -2.00 -2.78 -15.94
N ASP A 517 -1.05 -3.47 -15.30
CA ASP A 517 0.41 -3.26 -15.45
C ASP A 517 0.83 -1.77 -15.44
N ARG A 518 0.38 -1.06 -14.39
CA ARG A 518 0.53 0.38 -14.13
C ARG A 518 -0.22 1.32 -15.08
N SER A 519 -1.01 0.81 -16.03
CA SER A 519 -1.85 1.63 -16.90
C SER A 519 -3.10 2.13 -16.16
N VAL A 520 -3.21 3.45 -16.01
CA VAL A 520 -4.39 4.13 -15.45
C VAL A 520 -5.57 4.02 -16.42
N SER A 521 -5.33 4.29 -17.72
CA SER A 521 -6.36 4.18 -18.77
C SER A 521 -6.95 2.77 -18.86
N LYS A 522 -6.13 1.70 -18.82
CA LYS A 522 -6.65 0.32 -18.86
C LYS A 522 -7.49 -0.04 -17.62
N ASN A 523 -7.17 0.54 -16.47
CA ASN A 523 -7.95 0.34 -15.24
C ASN A 523 -9.33 1.02 -15.35
N ILE A 524 -9.38 2.22 -15.93
CA ILE A 524 -10.61 2.95 -16.22
C ILE A 524 -11.44 2.22 -17.28
N GLU A 525 -10.85 1.82 -18.39
CA GLU A 525 -11.51 1.06 -19.48
C GLU A 525 -12.26 -0.17 -18.93
N LEU A 526 -11.57 -1.00 -18.14
CA LEU A 526 -12.14 -2.20 -17.52
C LEU A 526 -13.29 -1.88 -16.53
N GLY A 527 -13.18 -0.78 -15.80
CA GLY A 527 -14.18 -0.37 -14.82
C GLY A 527 -15.42 0.27 -15.47
N LEU A 528 -15.24 1.10 -16.48
CA LEU A 528 -16.33 1.71 -17.24
C LEU A 528 -17.09 0.65 -18.05
N ALA A 529 -16.40 -0.26 -18.75
CA ALA A 529 -17.02 -1.39 -19.44
C ALA A 529 -17.89 -2.22 -18.48
N ALA A 530 -17.36 -2.53 -17.29
CA ALA A 530 -18.12 -3.21 -16.26
C ALA A 530 -19.32 -2.39 -15.76
N LEU A 531 -19.18 -1.08 -15.52
CA LEU A 531 -20.30 -0.22 -15.11
C LEU A 531 -21.36 0.00 -16.22
N CYS A 532 -21.02 -0.25 -17.48
CA CYS A 532 -21.96 -0.35 -18.61
C CYS A 532 -22.66 -1.72 -18.70
N GLY A 533 -22.40 -2.65 -17.77
CA GLY A 533 -22.99 -3.99 -17.75
C GLY A 533 -22.24 -5.05 -18.58
N GLU A 534 -21.03 -4.75 -19.11
CA GLU A 534 -20.23 -5.75 -19.82
C GLU A 534 -19.77 -6.84 -18.85
N LYS A 535 -20.29 -8.06 -19.05
CA LYS A 535 -20.01 -9.21 -18.17
C LYS A 535 -18.58 -9.71 -18.37
N GLY A 536 -17.91 -10.03 -17.27
CA GLY A 536 -16.55 -10.56 -17.28
C GLY A 536 -15.81 -10.33 -15.96
N PRO A 537 -14.49 -10.62 -15.89
CA PRO A 537 -13.77 -10.63 -14.62
C PRO A 537 -13.71 -9.27 -13.89
N ALA A 538 -13.83 -8.14 -14.61
CA ALA A 538 -13.93 -6.81 -14.01
C ALA A 538 -15.30 -6.59 -13.33
N TYR A 539 -16.39 -6.91 -14.05
CA TYR A 539 -17.76 -6.89 -13.54
C TYR A 539 -17.93 -7.81 -12.33
N ASP A 540 -17.51 -9.07 -12.46
CA ASP A 540 -17.63 -10.06 -11.39
C ASP A 540 -16.89 -9.63 -10.13
N ARG A 541 -15.70 -9.04 -10.29
CA ARG A 541 -14.92 -8.49 -9.16
C ARG A 541 -15.63 -7.30 -8.52
N ILE A 542 -16.27 -6.41 -9.28
CA ILE A 542 -17.02 -5.28 -8.72
C ILE A 542 -18.24 -5.80 -7.94
N VAL A 543 -19.05 -6.68 -8.53
CA VAL A 543 -20.23 -7.27 -7.86
C VAL A 543 -19.84 -8.02 -6.59
N LEU A 544 -18.83 -8.91 -6.67
CA LEU A 544 -18.30 -9.64 -5.52
C LEU A 544 -17.90 -8.69 -4.39
N ASN A 545 -17.16 -7.63 -4.69
CA ASN A 545 -16.68 -6.70 -3.67
C ASN A 545 -17.76 -5.76 -3.13
N ALA A 546 -18.75 -5.37 -3.92
CA ALA A 546 -19.89 -4.60 -3.43
C ALA A 546 -20.71 -5.44 -2.43
N GLY A 547 -21.26 -6.57 -2.89
CA GLY A 547 -22.15 -7.41 -2.07
C GLY A 547 -21.46 -8.09 -0.89
N MET A 548 -20.24 -8.62 -1.06
CA MET A 548 -19.54 -9.25 0.07
C MET A 548 -19.10 -8.24 1.12
N VAL A 549 -18.68 -7.02 0.76
CA VAL A 549 -18.32 -6.00 1.77
C VAL A 549 -19.57 -5.58 2.54
N ASP A 550 -20.70 -5.38 1.87
CA ASP A 550 -21.98 -5.07 2.53
C ASP A 550 -22.40 -6.16 3.52
N HIS A 551 -22.42 -7.42 3.07
CA HIS A 551 -22.73 -8.55 3.92
C HIS A 551 -21.74 -8.68 5.09
N LEU A 552 -20.44 -8.47 4.85
CA LEU A 552 -19.40 -8.61 5.87
C LEU A 552 -19.36 -7.46 6.89
N LEU A 553 -19.81 -6.25 6.53
CA LEU A 553 -20.00 -5.14 7.46
C LEU A 553 -21.35 -5.20 8.20
N GLY A 554 -22.33 -5.94 7.66
CA GLY A 554 -23.70 -5.94 8.17
C GLY A 554 -24.48 -4.70 7.75
N ALA A 555 -24.34 -4.31 6.49
CA ALA A 555 -25.17 -3.28 5.87
C ALA A 555 -26.65 -3.73 5.82
N GLU A 556 -27.56 -2.77 5.87
CA GLU A 556 -29.00 -3.02 5.82
C GLU A 556 -29.41 -3.61 4.47
N GLY A 557 -30.21 -4.69 4.47
CA GLY A 557 -30.60 -5.37 3.23
C GLY A 557 -29.47 -6.16 2.57
N ALA A 558 -28.47 -6.58 3.35
CA ALA A 558 -27.36 -7.44 2.95
C ALA A 558 -27.15 -8.63 3.90
N GLU A 559 -28.19 -8.99 4.67
CA GLU A 559 -28.19 -10.11 5.61
C GLU A 559 -27.99 -11.44 4.88
N ASP A 560 -28.61 -11.60 3.71
CA ASP A 560 -28.35 -12.67 2.75
C ASP A 560 -27.30 -12.24 1.70
N VAL A 561 -26.41 -13.16 1.34
CA VAL A 561 -25.33 -12.88 0.38
C VAL A 561 -25.85 -12.80 -1.05
N SER A 562 -26.85 -13.60 -1.46
CA SER A 562 -27.41 -13.49 -2.81
C SER A 562 -28.04 -12.12 -2.99
N ALA A 563 -28.91 -11.70 -2.07
CA ALA A 563 -29.53 -10.37 -2.10
C ALA A 563 -28.49 -9.22 -2.17
N ALA A 564 -27.40 -9.32 -1.41
CA ALA A 564 -26.31 -8.34 -1.44
C ALA A 564 -25.56 -8.31 -2.79
N LEU A 565 -25.41 -9.46 -3.47
CA LEU A 565 -24.82 -9.53 -4.81
C LEU A 565 -25.81 -9.08 -5.90
N ASP A 566 -27.10 -9.40 -5.75
CA ASP A 566 -28.15 -9.10 -6.72
C ASP A 566 -28.44 -7.59 -6.78
N ARG A 567 -28.49 -6.89 -5.65
CA ARG A 567 -28.57 -5.41 -5.63
C ARG A 567 -27.35 -4.73 -6.28
N ALA A 568 -26.17 -5.35 -6.18
CA ALA A 568 -24.98 -4.87 -6.86
C ALA A 568 -25.01 -5.13 -8.37
N ARG A 569 -25.57 -6.26 -8.82
CA ARG A 569 -25.85 -6.52 -10.25
C ARG A 569 -26.85 -5.53 -10.80
N GLU A 570 -27.97 -5.30 -10.11
CA GLU A 570 -29.02 -4.35 -10.50
C GLU A 570 -28.48 -2.91 -10.60
N ALA A 571 -27.71 -2.45 -9.62
CA ALA A 571 -27.11 -1.12 -9.64
C ALA A 571 -26.17 -0.88 -10.84
N ILE A 572 -25.50 -1.93 -11.34
CA ILE A 572 -24.68 -1.87 -12.56
C ILE A 572 -25.57 -1.98 -13.81
N ASP A 573 -26.37 -3.03 -13.91
CA ASP A 573 -27.11 -3.41 -15.12
C ASP A 573 -28.22 -2.39 -15.49
N SER A 574 -28.69 -1.60 -14.52
CA SER A 574 -29.57 -0.44 -14.73
C SER A 574 -28.86 0.82 -15.24
N GLY A 575 -27.53 0.82 -15.29
CA GLY A 575 -26.71 2.00 -15.61
C GLY A 575 -26.59 3.03 -14.48
N ASN A 576 -27.26 2.82 -13.34
CA ASN A 576 -27.26 3.76 -12.22
C ASN A 576 -25.85 3.97 -11.65
N ALA A 577 -25.03 2.93 -11.51
CA ALA A 577 -23.66 3.05 -11.00
C ALA A 577 -22.76 3.89 -11.91
N LEU A 578 -22.93 3.79 -13.24
CA LEU A 578 -22.25 4.68 -14.18
C LEU A 578 -22.72 6.13 -14.00
N LYS A 579 -24.04 6.35 -13.86
CA LYS A 579 -24.62 7.68 -13.60
C LYS A 579 -24.01 8.31 -12.33
N ARG A 580 -23.86 7.55 -11.23
CA ARG A 580 -23.20 8.02 -9.99
C ARG A 580 -21.77 8.51 -10.25
N LEU A 581 -20.98 7.76 -11.01
CA LEU A 581 -19.60 8.12 -11.32
C LEU A 581 -19.51 9.39 -12.19
N LEU A 582 -20.37 9.51 -13.20
CA LEU A 582 -20.43 10.70 -14.06
C LEU A 582 -20.93 11.94 -13.30
N ASN A 583 -21.94 11.78 -12.45
CA ASN A 583 -22.43 12.83 -11.55
C ASN A 583 -21.32 13.29 -10.58
N TYR A 584 -20.54 12.36 -9.99
CA TYR A 584 -19.38 12.70 -9.17
C TYR A 584 -18.37 13.55 -9.94
N ILE A 585 -17.98 13.13 -11.15
CA ILE A 585 -17.02 13.86 -11.99
C ILE A 585 -17.49 15.30 -12.20
N LYS A 586 -18.76 15.49 -12.60
CA LYS A 586 -19.35 16.82 -12.80
C LYS A 586 -19.41 17.65 -11.50
N LEU A 587 -20.10 17.13 -10.48
CA LEU A 587 -20.41 17.87 -9.26
C LEU A 587 -19.18 18.14 -8.39
N SER A 588 -18.10 17.36 -8.55
CA SER A 588 -16.81 17.65 -7.91
C SER A 588 -16.30 19.06 -8.23
N HIS A 589 -16.56 19.61 -9.43
CA HIS A 589 -16.21 20.99 -9.79
C HIS A 589 -17.20 22.01 -9.22
N GLU A 590 -18.49 21.67 -9.10
CA GLU A 590 -19.52 22.59 -8.60
C GLU A 590 -19.42 22.83 -7.09
N VAL A 591 -18.90 21.88 -6.32
CA VAL A 591 -18.65 22.03 -4.87
C VAL A 591 -17.31 22.69 -4.52
N SER A 592 -16.51 23.09 -5.53
CA SER A 592 -15.11 23.49 -5.39
C SER A 592 -14.85 24.95 -5.02
#